data_AF-A0A3N2R497-F1
#
_entry.id   AF-A0A3N2R497-F1
#
_cell.length_a   1.000
_cell.length_b   1.000
_cell.length_c   1.000
_cell.angle_alpha   90.00
_cell.angle_beta   90.00
_cell.angle_gamma   90.00
#
_symmetry.space_group_name_H-M   'P 1'
#
loop_
_entity.id
_entity.type
_entity.pdbx_description
1 polymer ?
#
loop_
_entity_poly.entity_id
_entity_poly.type
_entity_poly.pdbx_seq_one_letter_code
_entity_poly.pdbx_strand_id
1 'polypeptide(L)' 'MSIVGLSHVGIAVPDLEAAMTLFQNRLAVSPGPVLEKPDQGVRLVQFDLGNARLELLSPLSPDSNRPVRTAAQATALSS' A
#
# COMPACT_ATOMS: atom_id res chain seq x y z
N MET A 1 20.82 -14.89 10.37
CA MET A 1 19.76 -13.88 10.27
C MET A 1 18.45 -14.63 10.15
N SER A 2 17.54 -14.49 11.12
CA SER A 2 16.25 -15.19 11.12
C SER A 2 15.16 -14.21 10.66
N ILE A 3 14.25 -14.66 9.78
CA ILE A 3 13.11 -13.85 9.34
C ILE A 3 12.08 -13.83 10.46
N VAL A 4 11.63 -12.63 10.87
CA VAL A 4 10.80 -12.43 12.07
C VAL A 4 9.30 -12.24 11.79
N GLY A 5 8.90 -12.14 10.53
CA GLY A 5 7.48 -12.03 10.14
C GLY A 5 7.25 -11.13 8.93
N LEU A 6 5.98 -10.92 8.60
CA LEU A 6 5.54 -10.06 7.52
C LEU A 6 4.93 -8.78 8.10
N SER A 7 5.53 -7.64 7.80
CA SER A 7 5.07 -6.35 8.35
C SER A 7 3.89 -5.77 7.56
N HIS A 8 3.91 -5.89 6.23
CA HIS A 8 2.84 -5.40 5.36
C HIS A 8 2.93 -5.99 3.95
N VAL A 9 1.83 -5.89 3.21
CA VAL A 9 1.76 -6.20 1.77
C VAL A 9 1.25 -4.96 1.04
N GLY A 10 2.02 -4.49 0.06
CA GLY A 10 1.60 -3.41 -0.84
C GLY A 10 1.01 -3.96 -2.14
N ILE A 11 -0.17 -3.47 -2.53
CA ILE A 11 -0.83 -3.82 -3.79
C ILE A 11 -1.06 -2.55 -4.61
N ALA A 12 -0.45 -2.49 -5.80
CA ALA A 12 -0.75 -1.44 -6.76
C ALA A 12 -2.10 -1.72 -7.43
N VAL A 13 -2.99 -0.74 -7.39
CA VAL A 13 -4.35 -0.82 -7.94
C VAL A 13 -4.58 0.34 -8.92
N PRO A 14 -5.29 0.10 -10.02
CA PRO A 14 -5.58 1.15 -10.99
C PRO A 14 -6.53 2.21 -10.39
N ASP A 15 -7.50 1.75 -9.60
CA ASP A 15 -8.46 2.60 -8.92
C ASP A 15 -8.52 2.30 -7.42
N LEU A 16 -8.34 3.33 -6.61
CA LEU A 16 -8.25 3.18 -5.15
C LEU A 16 -9.62 2.92 -4.52
N GLU A 17 -10.67 3.59 -4.99
CA GLU A 17 -12.00 3.51 -4.39
C GLU A 17 -12.64 2.14 -4.64
N ALA A 18 -12.59 1.65 -5.88
CA ALA A 18 -13.06 0.32 -6.24
C ALA A 18 -12.30 -0.77 -5.47
N ALA A 19 -10.99 -0.61 -5.31
CA ALA A 19 -10.19 -1.54 -4.53
C ALA A 19 -10.56 -1.48 -3.04
N MET A 20 -10.73 -0.28 -2.48
CA MET A 20 -11.16 -0.11 -1.08
C MET A 20 -12.48 -0.82 -0.81
N THR A 21 -13.50 -0.61 -1.65
CA THR A 21 -14.79 -1.29 -1.51
C THR A 21 -14.65 -2.81 -1.61
N LEU A 22 -13.84 -3.31 -2.55
CA LEU A 22 -13.61 -4.75 -2.71
C LEU A 22 -12.95 -5.34 -1.46
N PHE A 23 -11.87 -4.74 -0.97
CA PHE A 23 -11.14 -5.25 0.17
C PHE A 23 -11.92 -5.11 1.47
N GLN A 24 -12.65 -4.00 1.67
CA GLN A 24 -13.55 -3.83 2.81
C GLN A 24 -14.62 -4.93 2.86
N ASN A 25 -15.29 -5.20 1.73
CA ASN A 25 -16.34 -6.21 1.65
C ASN A 25 -15.82 -7.64 1.83
N ARG A 26 -14.58 -7.92 1.39
CA ARG A 26 -13.98 -9.25 1.47
C ARG A 26 -13.32 -9.55 2.82
N LEU A 27 -12.67 -8.56 3.41
CA LEU A 27 -11.94 -8.70 4.67
C LEU A 27 -12.79 -8.35 5.89
N ALA A 28 -13.95 -7.69 5.69
CA ALA A 28 -14.75 -7.13 6.77
C ALA A 28 -13.95 -6.18 7.69
N VAL A 29 -12.93 -5.52 7.14
CA VAL A 29 -12.06 -4.55 7.82
C VAL A 29 -12.32 -3.17 7.22
N SER A 30 -12.51 -2.18 8.09
CA SER A 30 -12.65 -0.79 7.65
C SER A 30 -11.32 -0.24 7.14
N PRO A 31 -11.31 0.45 5.99
CA PRO A 31 -10.11 1.13 5.53
C PRO A 31 -9.73 2.27 6.48
N GLY A 32 -8.42 2.52 6.61
CA GLY A 32 -7.91 3.75 7.19
C GLY A 32 -8.16 4.98 6.28
N PRO A 33 -7.67 6.16 6.68
CA PRO A 33 -7.76 7.36 5.84
C PRO A 33 -6.94 7.19 4.57
N VAL A 34 -7.41 7.78 3.47
CA VAL A 34 -6.63 7.92 2.24
C VAL A 34 -5.53 8.95 2.48
N LEU A 35 -4.29 8.57 2.17
CA LEU A 35 -3.10 9.40 2.32
C LEU A 35 -2.48 9.65 0.95
N GLU A 36 -2.30 10.91 0.60
CA GLU A 36 -1.60 11.31 -0.61
C GLU A 36 -0.10 11.47 -0.32
N LYS A 37 0.74 10.88 -1.16
CA LYS A 37 2.21 10.97 -1.12
C LYS A 37 2.70 11.55 -2.45
N PRO A 38 2.58 12.88 -2.65
CA PRO A 38 2.92 13.53 -3.91
C PRO A 38 4.39 13.32 -4.32
N ASP A 39 5.33 13.31 -3.37
CA ASP A 39 6.75 13.01 -3.63
C ASP A 39 6.98 11.63 -4.24
N GLN A 40 6.07 10.69 -3.96
CA GLN A 40 6.08 9.32 -4.47
C GLN A 40 5.14 9.12 -5.65
N GLY A 41 4.32 10.12 -5.99
CA GLY A 41 3.34 10.05 -7.08
C GLY A 41 2.18 9.11 -6.80
N VAL A 42 1.89 8.77 -5.54
CA VAL A 42 0.87 7.78 -5.17
C VAL A 42 -0.08 8.28 -4.10
N ARG A 43 -1.32 7.80 -4.15
CA ARG A 43 -2.28 7.80 -3.06
C ARG A 43 -2.36 6.40 -2.48
N LEU A 44 -2.45 6.28 -1.17
CA LEU A 44 -2.50 5.00 -0.49
C LEU A 44 -3.59 4.96 0.57
N VAL A 45 -4.02 3.74 0.90
CA VAL A 45 -4.88 3.44 2.04
C VAL A 45 -4.35 2.20 2.73
N GLN A 46 -4.45 2.17 4.05
CA GLN A 46 -3.99 1.05 4.86
C GLN A 46 -5.19 0.35 5.51
N PHE A 47 -5.18 -0.98 5.46
CA PHE A 47 -6.06 -1.85 6.24
C PHE A 47 -5.23 -2.51 7.34
N ASP A 48 -5.73 -2.44 8.57
CA ASP A 48 -5.12 -3.14 9.69
C ASP A 48 -5.66 -4.57 9.79
N LEU A 49 -4.77 -5.56 9.68
CA LEU A 49 -5.12 -6.98 9.80
C LEU A 49 -4.69 -7.55 11.18
N GLY A 50 -4.33 -6.69 12.14
CA GLY A 50 -3.81 -7.07 13.45
C GLY A 50 -2.34 -7.50 13.46
N ASN A 51 -1.93 -8.45 12.62
CA ASN A 51 -0.53 -8.94 12.57
C ASN A 51 0.29 -8.34 11.41
N ALA A 52 -0.38 -7.77 10.41
CA ALA A 52 0.21 -7.16 9.23
C ALA A 52 -0.70 -6.05 8.69
N ARG A 53 -0.15 -5.18 7.84
CA ARG A 53 -0.94 -4.15 7.14
C ARG A 53 -1.08 -4.48 5.66
N LEU A 54 -2.26 -4.24 5.13
CA LEU A 54 -2.47 -4.26 3.69
C LEU A 54 -2.52 -2.81 3.18
N GLU A 55 -1.62 -2.47 2.27
CA GLU A 55 -1.54 -1.14 1.69
C GLU A 55 -1.99 -1.19 0.23
N LEU A 56 -3.09 -0.51 -0.11
CA LEU A 56 -3.47 -0.34 -1.50
C LEU A 56 -2.91 0.99 -2.00
N LEU A 57 -2.28 0.97 -3.16
CA LEU A 57 -1.61 2.13 -3.74
C LEU A 57 -2.12 2.38 -5.15
N SER A 58 -2.52 3.60 -5.44
CA SER A 58 -2.95 4.03 -6.78
C SER A 58 -2.13 5.25 -7.20
N PRO A 59 -1.75 5.38 -8.49
CA PRO A 59 -1.03 6.55 -8.97
C PRO A 59 -1.89 7.82 -8.81
N LEU A 60 -1.26 8.96 -8.54
CA LEU A 60 -1.94 10.26 -8.47
C LEU A 60 -2.31 10.80 -9.86
N SER A 61 -1.59 10.40 -10.90
CA SER A 61 -1.83 10.81 -12.29
C SER A 61 -1.74 9.63 -13.25
N PRO A 62 -2.61 9.56 -14.28
CA PRO A 62 -2.60 8.48 -15.28
C PRO A 62 -1.31 8.44 -16.11
N ASP A 63 -0.56 9.56 -16.16
CA ASP A 63 0.74 9.69 -16.83
C ASP A 63 1.92 9.13 -16.02
N SER A 64 1.65 8.52 -14.86
CA SER A 64 2.70 7.91 -14.04
C SER A 64 3.15 6.59 -14.67
N ASN A 65 3.97 6.67 -15.74
CA ASN A 65 4.78 5.56 -16.24
C ASN A 65 5.91 5.16 -15.26
N ARG A 66 5.78 5.56 -13.98
CA ARG A 66 6.69 5.23 -12.90
C ARG A 66 6.06 4.08 -12.13
N PRO A 67 6.73 2.92 -12.00
CA PRO A 67 6.22 1.84 -11.18
C PRO A 67 5.98 2.37 -9.76
N VAL A 68 4.82 2.04 -9.19
CA VAL A 68 4.50 2.31 -7.78
C VAL A 68 5.59 1.66 -6.93
N ARG A 69 6.46 2.48 -6.34
CA ARG A 69 7.51 2.04 -5.43
C ARG A 69 7.00 2.26 -4.01
N THR A 70 6.62 1.18 -3.33
CA THR A 70 6.34 1.23 -1.90
C THR A 70 7.63 1.53 -1.15
N ALA A 71 7.57 2.43 -0.18
CA ALA A 71 8.72 2.93 0.59
C ALA A 71 9.42 1.86 1.47
N ALA A 72 9.02 0.59 1.38
CA ALA A 72 9.52 -0.50 2.20
C ALA A 72 10.81 -1.16 1.70
N GLN A 73 11.36 -0.76 0.55
CA GLN A 73 12.56 -1.38 -0.01
C GLN A 73 13.88 -0.65 0.29
N ALA A 74 13.92 0.25 1.28
CA ALA A 74 15.14 1.02 1.59
C ALA A 74 15.64 0.84 3.05
N THR A 75 15.62 -0.38 3.58
CA THR A 75 16.43 -0.72 4.77
C THR A 75 16.88 -2.18 4.71
N ALA A 76 17.64 -2.52 3.68
CA ALA A 76 18.60 -3.62 3.73
C ALA A 76 19.71 -3.30 2.72
N LEU A 77 20.95 -3.35 3.18
CA LEU A 77 22.21 -3.07 2.47
C LEU A 77 22.75 -1.63 2.64
N SER A 78 23.26 -1.35 3.82
CA SER A 78 24.56 -0.71 3.98
C SER A 78 25.20 -1.24 5.26
N SER A 79 26.49 -1.52 5.13
CA SER A 79 27.42 -2.31 5.94
C SER A 79 27.35 -2.16 7.47
#